data_AF-A0A3B0MKT9-F1
#
_entry.id   AF-A0A3B0MKT9-F1
#
_cell.length_a   1.000
_cell.length_b   1.000
_cell.length_c   1.000
_cell.angle_alpha   90.00
_cell.angle_beta   90.00
_cell.angle_gamma   90.00
#
_symmetry.space_group_name_H-M   'P 1'
#
loop_
_entity.id
_entity.type
_entity.pdbx_description
1 polymer ?
#
loop_
_entity_poly.entity_id
_entity_poly.type
_entity_poly.pdbx_seq_one_letter_code
_entity_poly.pdbx_strand_id
1 'polypeptide(L)'
;MNTTLNNDLSPTDKLIIKGNTSGTAGIIINNINGKGESTVNGIKSIQVNGNSSGEFKLANRVVAGAYDYTLQRGGHTKATSNKNWYLTNVLIKTREKSPHQFNPTENEIESTTPIYRP
;
A
#
# COMPACT_ATOMS: atom_id res chain seq x y z
N MET A 1 -10.53 4.90 6.26
CA MET A 1 -9.74 5.14 7.47
C MET A 1 -8.58 6.03 7.12
N ASN A 2 -8.30 7.01 7.95
CA ASN A 2 -7.24 7.99 7.77
C ASN A 2 -6.00 7.57 8.57
N THR A 3 -4.84 7.60 7.94
CA THR A 3 -3.57 7.19 8.56
C THR A 3 -2.46 8.10 8.06
N THR A 4 -1.62 8.61 8.97
CA THR A 4 -0.35 9.24 8.60
C THR A 4 0.67 8.13 8.39
N LEU A 5 0.83 7.65 7.15
CA LEU A 5 1.65 6.47 6.83
C LEU A 5 3.17 6.72 7.04
N ASN A 6 3.67 6.36 8.23
CA ASN A 6 5.08 6.33 8.61
C ASN A 6 5.39 4.96 9.27
N ASN A 7 5.98 4.94 10.48
CA ASN A 7 6.33 3.74 11.26
C ASN A 7 5.19 3.21 12.15
N ASP A 8 5.46 2.22 12.99
CA ASP A 8 4.51 1.55 13.90
C ASP A 8 3.67 2.50 14.79
N LEU A 9 4.20 3.68 15.13
CA LEU A 9 3.54 4.67 16.00
C LEU A 9 2.70 5.69 15.23
N SER A 10 2.55 5.51 13.92
CA SER A 10 1.76 6.38 13.05
C SER A 10 0.36 6.64 13.63
N PRO A 11 -0.05 7.92 13.74
CA PRO A 11 -1.44 8.27 13.98
C PRO A 11 -2.35 7.62 12.93
N THR A 12 -3.37 6.91 13.38
CA THR A 12 -4.32 6.21 12.53
C THR A 12 -5.69 6.15 13.19
N ASP A 13 -6.74 6.19 12.37
CA ASP A 13 -8.04 5.71 12.77
C ASP A 13 -7.95 4.24 13.22
N LYS A 14 -8.83 3.85 14.14
CA LYS A 14 -8.92 2.47 14.63
C LYS A 14 -10.36 1.97 14.58
N LEU A 15 -10.53 0.75 14.09
CA LEU A 15 -11.77 -0.01 14.23
C LEU A 15 -11.61 -1.00 15.38
N ILE A 16 -12.43 -0.86 16.42
CA ILE A 16 -12.42 -1.76 17.59
C ILE A 16 -13.69 -2.61 17.57
N ILE A 17 -13.53 -3.91 17.38
CA ILE A 17 -14.61 -4.89 17.35
C ILE A 17 -14.59 -5.64 18.69
N LYS A 18 -15.63 -5.41 19.49
CA LYS A 18 -15.74 -6.01 20.83
C LYS A 18 -16.06 -7.51 20.80
N GLY A 19 -16.67 -8.00 19.71
CA GLY A 19 -17.09 -9.38 19.54
C GLY A 19 -16.27 -10.17 18.51
N ASN A 20 -16.91 -11.16 17.91
CA ASN A 20 -16.31 -12.02 16.88
C ASN A 20 -16.46 -11.39 15.49
N THR A 21 -15.55 -11.75 14.57
CA THR A 21 -15.65 -11.42 13.15
C THR A 21 -15.79 -12.67 12.29
N SER A 22 -16.47 -12.53 11.16
CA SER A 22 -16.60 -13.53 10.10
C SER A 22 -16.74 -12.83 8.74
N GLY A 23 -16.65 -13.58 7.64
CA GLY A 23 -16.79 -13.04 6.29
C GLY A 23 -15.57 -12.25 5.80
N THR A 24 -15.79 -11.32 4.87
CA THR A 24 -14.72 -10.45 4.31
C THR A 24 -15.18 -9.00 4.26
N ALA A 25 -14.29 -8.07 4.58
CA ALA A 25 -14.54 -6.63 4.45
C ALA A 25 -13.37 -5.91 3.76
N GLY A 26 -13.71 -4.95 2.91
CA GLY A 26 -12.76 -4.05 2.26
C GLY A 26 -12.47 -2.84 3.12
N ILE A 27 -11.19 -2.48 3.26
CA ILE A 27 -10.71 -1.34 4.03
C ILE A 27 -10.05 -0.35 3.09
N ILE A 28 -10.58 0.86 3.04
CA ILE A 28 -9.94 1.98 2.34
C ILE A 28 -9.05 2.72 3.32
N ILE A 29 -7.78 2.92 2.96
CA ILE A 29 -6.83 3.76 3.71
C ILE A 29 -6.54 5.03 2.91
N ASN A 30 -6.73 6.18 3.56
CA ASN A 30 -6.35 7.49 3.04
C ASN A 30 -5.08 7.94 3.78
N ASN A 31 -4.01 8.22 3.03
CA ASN A 31 -2.79 8.76 3.62
C ASN A 31 -2.98 10.24 3.97
N ILE A 32 -2.84 10.59 5.26
CA ILE A 32 -2.88 11.97 5.75
C ILE A 32 -1.45 12.42 6.02
N ASN A 33 -0.82 13.00 4.99
CA ASN A 33 0.52 13.61 5.05
C ASN A 33 1.68 12.68 5.50
N GLY A 34 1.47 11.37 5.55
CA GLY A 34 2.55 10.41 5.80
C GLY A 34 3.56 10.39 4.66
N LYS A 35 4.85 10.28 5.02
CA LYS A 35 5.97 10.29 4.07
C LYS A 35 6.51 8.90 3.77
N GLY A 36 6.06 7.90 4.52
CA GLY A 36 6.55 6.53 4.44
C GLY A 36 7.78 6.35 5.31
N GLU A 37 7.76 5.29 6.11
CA GLU A 37 8.87 4.85 6.94
C GLU A 37 8.69 3.35 7.19
N SER A 38 9.78 2.60 7.37
CA SER A 38 9.68 1.17 7.63
C SER A 38 8.86 0.89 8.89
N THR A 39 7.91 -0.04 8.78
CA THR A 39 7.28 -0.65 9.94
C THR A 39 8.17 -1.78 10.48
N VAL A 40 8.12 -2.02 11.80
CA VAL A 40 8.76 -3.17 12.44
C VAL A 40 7.70 -4.20 12.79
N ASN A 41 6.66 -3.80 13.51
CA ASN A 41 5.50 -4.64 13.83
C ASN A 41 4.33 -4.35 12.90
N GLY A 42 4.18 -3.09 12.47
CA GLY A 42 3.04 -2.59 11.72
C GLY A 42 2.15 -1.64 12.53
N ILE A 43 1.40 -0.81 11.81
CA ILE A 43 0.48 0.19 12.35
C ILE A 43 -0.86 -0.48 12.69
N LYS A 44 -1.17 -0.66 13.97
CA LYS A 44 -2.42 -1.32 14.42
C LYS A 44 -3.66 -0.50 14.01
N SER A 45 -4.43 -1.03 13.07
CA SER A 45 -5.61 -0.37 12.51
C SER A 45 -6.93 -1.02 12.93
N ILE A 46 -6.96 -2.35 13.10
CA ILE A 46 -8.17 -3.05 13.54
C ILE A 46 -7.85 -3.90 14.77
N GLN A 47 -8.66 -3.75 15.80
CA GLN A 47 -8.60 -4.56 17.00
C GLN A 47 -9.84 -5.44 17.11
N VAL A 48 -9.64 -6.74 17.33
CA VAL A 48 -10.71 -7.71 17.54
C VAL A 48 -10.53 -8.36 18.91
N ASN A 49 -11.48 -8.14 19.81
CA ASN A 49 -11.42 -8.67 21.17
C ASN A 49 -11.98 -10.11 21.26
N GLY A 50 -12.86 -10.51 20.33
CA GLY A 50 -13.39 -11.87 20.24
C GLY A 50 -12.54 -12.81 19.36
N ASN A 51 -13.22 -13.76 18.74
CA ASN A 51 -12.65 -14.61 17.70
C ASN A 51 -12.55 -13.84 16.38
N SER A 52 -11.35 -13.77 15.81
CA SER A 52 -11.07 -13.01 14.58
C SER A 52 -11.06 -13.98 13.40
N SER A 53 -12.21 -14.51 12.99
CA SER A 53 -12.32 -15.45 11.86
C SER A 53 -12.67 -14.77 10.53
N GLY A 54 -13.04 -13.49 10.55
CA GLY A 54 -13.25 -12.70 9.33
C GLY A 54 -11.94 -12.17 8.74
N GLU A 55 -11.95 -11.91 7.43
CA GLU A 55 -10.83 -11.36 6.67
C GLU A 55 -11.03 -9.87 6.39
N PHE A 56 -10.00 -9.04 6.64
CA PHE A 56 -9.96 -7.66 6.20
C PHE A 56 -8.92 -7.51 5.08
N LYS A 57 -9.31 -6.87 3.98
CA LYS A 57 -8.42 -6.64 2.84
C LYS A 57 -8.40 -5.17 2.48
N LEU A 58 -7.27 -4.68 2.01
CA LEU A 58 -7.23 -3.33 1.43
C LEU A 58 -8.11 -3.28 0.18
N ALA A 59 -8.93 -2.24 0.07
CA ALA A 59 -9.79 -1.96 -1.09
C ALA A 59 -9.15 -0.92 -2.03
N ASN A 60 -7.96 -0.41 -1.69
CA ASN A 60 -7.15 0.47 -2.53
C ASN A 60 -5.66 0.15 -2.33
N ARG A 61 -4.83 0.53 -3.30
CA ARG A 61 -3.36 0.51 -3.11
C ARG A 61 -2.96 1.62 -2.15
N VAL A 62 -2.05 1.31 -1.23
CA VAL A 62 -1.65 2.22 -0.15
C VAL A 62 -0.14 2.41 -0.20
N VAL A 63 0.31 3.61 -0.60
CA VAL A 63 1.74 3.92 -0.78
C VAL A 63 2.08 5.23 -0.08
N ALA A 64 3.25 5.27 0.55
CA ALA A 64 3.85 6.51 1.03
C ALA A 64 5.37 6.43 0.85
N GLY A 65 5.95 7.45 0.20
CA GLY A 65 7.38 7.46 -0.13
C GLY A 65 7.80 6.22 -0.92
N ALA A 66 8.83 5.53 -0.44
CA ALA A 66 9.37 4.32 -1.05
C ALA A 66 8.64 3.03 -0.63
N TYR A 67 7.55 3.12 0.14
CA TYR A 67 6.93 1.98 0.80
C TYR A 67 5.53 1.67 0.25
N ASP A 68 5.29 0.38 -0.03
CA ASP A 68 3.95 -0.16 -0.32
C ASP A 68 3.41 -0.84 0.94
N TYR A 69 2.22 -0.41 1.38
CA TYR A 69 1.59 -0.89 2.61
C TYR A 69 0.53 -1.94 2.30
N THR A 70 0.48 -2.99 3.12
CA THR A 70 -0.51 -4.07 3.08
C THR A 70 -1.19 -4.21 4.43
N LEU A 71 -2.45 -4.63 4.46
CA LEU A 71 -3.16 -4.93 5.70
C LEU A 71 -2.97 -6.42 6.03
N GLN A 72 -2.32 -6.70 7.16
CA GLN A 72 -1.95 -8.05 7.57
C GLN A 72 -2.46 -8.37 8.97
N ARG A 73 -2.99 -9.57 9.14
CA ARG A 73 -3.34 -10.10 10.46
C ARG A 73 -2.07 -10.48 11.22
N GLY A 74 -1.94 -9.99 12.44
CA GLY A 74 -0.80 -10.32 13.29
C GLY A 74 0.50 -9.59 12.95
N GLY A 75 0.51 -8.56 12.09
CA GLY A 75 1.69 -7.71 11.86
C GLY A 75 2.89 -8.45 11.25
N HIS A 76 4.07 -7.84 11.34
CA HIS A 76 5.34 -8.42 10.82
C HIS A 76 6.00 -9.41 11.79
N THR A 77 5.74 -9.28 13.09
CA THR A 77 6.45 -10.03 14.15
C THR A 77 5.50 -10.88 14.98
N LYS A 78 6.05 -11.78 15.80
CA LYS A 78 5.25 -12.56 16.78
C LYS A 78 4.82 -11.75 18.00
N ALA A 79 5.33 -10.52 18.18
CA ALA A 79 4.95 -9.66 19.30
C ALA A 79 3.55 -9.07 19.12
N THR A 80 3.03 -9.09 17.89
CA THR A 80 1.69 -8.62 17.55
C THR A 80 0.64 -9.72 17.67
N SER A 81 -0.57 -9.34 18.07
CA SER A 81 -1.66 -10.30 18.25
C SER A 81 -2.20 -10.77 16.90
N ASN A 82 -2.27 -12.08 16.71
CA ASN A 82 -2.90 -12.73 15.55
C ASN A 82 -4.43 -12.51 15.46
N LYS A 83 -5.06 -11.83 16.42
CA LYS A 83 -6.46 -11.40 16.31
C LYS A 83 -6.61 -10.03 15.65
N ASN A 84 -5.58 -9.20 15.74
CA ASN A 84 -5.59 -7.80 15.30
C ASN A 84 -4.97 -7.66 13.91
N TRP A 85 -5.25 -6.52 13.27
CA TRP A 85 -4.79 -6.22 11.93
C TRP A 85 -3.97 -4.94 11.90
N TYR A 86 -2.91 -5.00 11.11
CA TYR A 86 -1.84 -4.01 11.10
C TYR A 86 -1.51 -3.65 9.65
N LEU A 87 -1.30 -2.38 9.37
CA LEU A 87 -0.67 -1.97 8.12
C LEU A 87 0.84 -2.23 8.26
N THR A 88 1.37 -3.13 7.44
CA THR A 88 2.80 -3.43 7.33
C THR A 88 3.28 -3.00 5.96
N ASN A 89 4.58 -2.75 5.80
CA ASN A 89 5.10 -2.30 4.53
C ASN A 89 6.39 -3.00 4.09
N VAL A 90 6.70 -2.82 2.81
CA VAL A 90 7.96 -3.21 2.19
C VAL A 90 8.42 -2.10 1.26
N LEU A 91 9.72 -2.08 0.95
CA LEU A 91 10.24 -1.19 -0.08
C LEU A 91 9.71 -1.61 -1.45
N ILE A 92 9.22 -0.63 -2.22
CA ILE A 92 8.88 -0.83 -3.62
C ILE A 92 10.17 -1.10 -4.37
N LYS A 93 10.35 -2.34 -4.82
CA LYS A 93 11.44 -2.68 -5.73
C LYS A 93 11.12 -2.10 -7.09
N THR A 94 11.83 -1.06 -7.50
CA THR A 94 11.85 -0.65 -8.90
C THR A 94 12.48 -1.82 -9.66
N ARG A 95 11.73 -2.44 -10.58
CA ARG A 95 12.40 -3.20 -11.64
C ARG A 95 13.26 -2.18 -12.36
N GLU A 96 14.58 -2.30 -12.25
CA GLU A 96 15.48 -1.54 -13.10
C GLU A 96 14.99 -1.71 -14.53
N LYS A 97 14.77 -0.61 -15.25
CA LYS A 97 14.79 -0.71 -16.71
C LYS A 97 16.17 -1.29 -17.01
N SER A 98 16.22 -2.55 -17.43
CA SER A 98 17.41 -3.08 -18.10
C SER A 98 17.80 -2.03 -19.15
N PRO A 99 19.07 -1.57 -19.19
CA PRO A 99 19.49 -0.60 -20.18
C PRO A 99 19.07 -1.15 -21.53
N HIS A 100 18.11 -0.50 -22.19
CA HIS A 100 17.79 -0.84 -23.56
C HIS A 100 19.10 -0.65 -24.30
N GLN A 101 19.68 -1.73 -24.84
CA GLN A 101 20.65 -1.58 -25.91
C GLN A 101 19.96 -0.72 -26.97
N PHE A 102 20.50 0.48 -27.21
CA PHE A 102 20.14 1.25 -28.38
C PHE A 102 20.40 0.36 -29.60
N ASN A 103 19.33 -0.12 -30.26
CA ASN A 103 19.42 -0.63 -31.62
C ASN A 103 18.99 0.52 -32.55
N PRO A 104 19.93 1.20 -33.23
CA PRO A 104 19.60 2.28 -34.13
C PRO A 104 19.19 1.73 -35.50
N THR A 105 18.00 1.15 -35.61
CA THR A 105 17.35 0.91 -36.90
C THR A 105 15.85 0.71 -36.69
N GLU A 106 15.13 1.80 -36.49
CA GLU A 106 13.77 1.98 -37.04
C GLU A 106 13.40 3.47 -36.98
N ASN A 107 13.85 4.22 -37.98
CA ASN A 107 13.37 5.57 -38.30
C ASN A 107 12.57 5.46 -39.59
N GLU A 108 11.24 5.58 -39.52
CA GLU A 108 10.29 6.19 -40.49
C GLU A 108 8.86 5.78 -40.08
N ILE A 109 7.81 6.61 -40.06
CA ILE A 109 7.50 7.80 -40.86
C ILE A 109 6.67 8.81 -40.03
N GLU A 110 6.98 10.07 -40.29
CA GLU A 110 6.40 11.31 -39.80
C GLU A 110 4.89 11.49 -40.11
N SER A 111 4.16 12.18 -39.23
CA SER A 111 2.85 12.75 -39.53
C SER A 111 2.89 14.26 -39.27
N THR A 112 2.90 15.05 -40.35
CA THR A 112 1.93 16.10 -40.68
C THR A 112 2.57 17.11 -41.66
N THR A 113 2.08 17.12 -42.90
CA THR A 113 2.37 18.16 -43.88
C THR A 113 1.44 19.35 -43.65
N PRO A 114 1.91 20.60 -43.67
CA PRO A 114 1.09 21.72 -44.10
C PRO A 114 1.67 22.39 -45.36
N ILE A 115 0.78 22.58 -46.33
CA ILE A 115 1.03 23.24 -47.61
C ILE A 115 1.11 24.75 -47.38
N TYR A 116 2.16 25.43 -47.87
CA TYR A 116 2.13 26.87 -48.10
C TYR A 116 2.80 27.24 -49.43
N ARG A 117 2.03 27.87 -50.31
CA ARG A 117 2.47 28.44 -51.60
C ARG A 117 2.53 29.98 -51.46
N PRO A 118 3.61 30.65 -51.90
CA PRO A 118 3.53 31.96 -52.51
C PRO A 118 3.20 31.84 -54.01
#